data_AF-A0A4P7AGM4-F1
#
_entry.id   AF-A0A4P7AGM4-F1
#
_cell.length_a   1.000
_cell.length_b   1.000
_cell.length_c   1.000
_cell.angle_alpha   90.00
_cell.angle_beta   90.00
_cell.angle_gamma   90.00
#
_symmetry.space_group_name_H-M   'P 1'
#
loop_
_entity.id
_entity.type
_entity.pdbx_description
1 polymer ?
#
loop_
_entity_poly.entity_id
_entity_poly.type
_entity_poly.pdbx_seq_one_letter_code
_entity_poly.pdbx_strand_id
1 'polypeptide(L)'
;MTDQQANNISEFIDNLDDEIADKMFEELIAGMSLYFAILNFGEEIDRVFEDEKNKDLSLEEKAKIIKSAPIGEEEIYASLMGWLSEEDKAQDFAEDCTESIAFNPEYPQVLLDKLKELEIEEADFSINLIVTFKDQFIDFFVNDIDIEEWKNDIIDALVVSWE
;
A
#
# COMPACT_ATOMS: atom_id res chain seq x y z
N MET A 1 2.75 17.68 -10.41
CA MET A 1 2.35 17.41 -11.82
C MET A 1 1.50 18.54 -12.44
N THR A 2 1.64 18.83 -13.74
CA THR A 2 0.80 19.78 -14.52
C THR A 2 -0.34 19.09 -15.29
N ASP A 3 -1.40 19.83 -15.66
CA ASP A 3 -2.52 19.30 -16.45
C ASP A 3 -2.09 18.63 -17.77
N GLN A 4 -1.07 19.19 -18.44
CA GLN A 4 -0.56 18.61 -19.68
C GLN A 4 0.17 17.28 -19.43
N GLN A 5 0.95 17.20 -18.36
CA GLN A 5 1.60 15.96 -17.94
C GLN A 5 0.56 14.89 -17.58
N ALA A 6 -0.47 15.27 -16.81
CA ALA A 6 -1.58 14.40 -16.42
C ALA A 6 -2.29 13.81 -17.64
N ASN A 7 -2.69 14.66 -18.60
CA ASN A 7 -3.35 14.19 -19.81
C ASN A 7 -2.46 13.23 -20.63
N ASN A 8 -1.18 13.56 -20.80
CA ASN A 8 -0.26 12.74 -21.57
C ASN A 8 0.03 11.38 -20.93
N ILE A 9 0.14 11.31 -19.59
CA ILE A 9 0.38 10.05 -18.90
C ILE A 9 -0.89 9.19 -18.86
N SER A 10 -2.07 9.81 -18.70
CA SER A 10 -3.35 9.10 -18.81
C SER A 10 -3.54 8.49 -20.19
N GLU A 11 -3.33 9.26 -21.26
CA GLU A 11 -3.39 8.73 -22.64
C GLU A 11 -2.40 7.58 -22.86
N PHE A 12 -1.21 7.64 -22.26
CA PHE A 12 -0.25 6.54 -22.34
C PHE A 12 -0.76 5.29 -21.62
N ILE A 13 -1.27 5.43 -20.40
CA ILE A 13 -1.81 4.31 -19.60
C ILE A 13 -2.99 3.65 -20.30
N ASP A 14 -3.91 4.42 -20.87
CA ASP A 14 -5.08 3.93 -21.60
C ASP A 14 -4.71 3.08 -22.84
N ASN A 15 -3.47 3.22 -23.33
CA ASN A 15 -2.95 2.48 -24.48
C ASN A 15 -1.85 1.46 -24.10
N LEU A 16 -1.62 1.21 -22.81
CA LEU A 16 -0.74 0.14 -22.37
C LEU A 16 -1.33 -1.22 -22.76
N ASP A 17 -0.46 -2.18 -23.04
CA ASP A 17 -0.87 -3.58 -23.12
C ASP A 17 -1.43 -4.04 -21.77
N ASP A 18 -2.51 -4.82 -21.79
CA ASP A 18 -3.21 -5.26 -20.58
C ASP A 18 -2.26 -5.87 -19.53
N GLU A 19 -1.31 -6.71 -19.95
CA GLU A 19 -0.31 -7.33 -19.05
C GLU A 19 0.56 -6.29 -18.31
N ILE A 20 0.87 -5.17 -18.96
CA ILE A 20 1.68 -4.10 -18.37
C ILE A 20 0.84 -3.25 -17.42
N ALA A 21 -0.41 -2.94 -17.81
CA ALA A 21 -1.35 -2.22 -16.97
C ALA A 21 -1.68 -3.02 -15.70
N ASP A 22 -1.96 -4.32 -15.85
CA ASP A 22 -2.22 -5.24 -14.75
C ASP A 22 -1.05 -5.26 -13.77
N LYS A 23 0.19 -5.45 -14.26
CA LYS A 23 1.37 -5.40 -13.39
C LYS A 23 1.49 -4.06 -12.65
N MET A 24 1.26 -2.93 -13.34
CA MET A 24 1.30 -1.62 -12.69
C MET A 24 0.30 -1.52 -11.53
N PHE A 25 -0.92 -2.04 -11.71
CA PHE A 25 -1.95 -2.03 -10.66
C PHE A 25 -1.67 -3.03 -9.55
N GLU A 26 -1.15 -4.22 -9.86
CA GLU A 26 -0.73 -5.20 -8.85
C GLU A 26 0.33 -4.61 -7.91
N GLU A 27 1.36 -3.97 -8.46
CA GLU A 27 2.43 -3.32 -7.69
C GLU A 27 1.87 -2.17 -6.82
N LEU A 28 0.94 -1.39 -7.37
CA LEU A 28 0.27 -0.31 -6.64
C LEU A 28 -0.55 -0.86 -5.46
N ILE A 29 -1.39 -1.87 -5.71
CA ILE A 29 -2.25 -2.50 -4.69
C ILE A 29 -1.39 -3.16 -3.62
N ALA A 30 -0.31 -3.85 -4.00
CA ALA A 30 0.61 -4.48 -3.06
C ALA A 30 1.29 -3.44 -2.16
N GLY A 31 1.81 -2.36 -2.74
CA GLY A 31 2.42 -1.25 -1.98
C GLY A 31 1.42 -0.59 -1.03
N MET A 32 0.23 -0.24 -1.52
CA MET A 32 -0.84 0.34 -0.69
C MET A 32 -1.25 -0.60 0.44
N SER A 33 -1.37 -1.90 0.16
CA SER A 33 -1.73 -2.92 1.16
C SER A 33 -0.68 -3.04 2.26
N LEU A 34 0.61 -3.02 1.91
CA LEU A 34 1.71 -3.06 2.88
C LEU A 34 1.71 -1.81 3.76
N TYR A 35 1.61 -0.63 3.15
CA TYR A 35 1.53 0.61 3.91
C TYR A 35 0.30 0.65 4.82
N PHE A 36 -0.86 0.22 4.31
CA PHE A 36 -2.08 0.14 5.11
C PHE A 36 -1.96 -0.86 6.27
N ALA A 37 -1.28 -1.98 6.08
CA ALA A 37 -0.98 -2.91 7.17
C ALA A 37 -0.08 -2.27 8.24
N ILE A 38 0.89 -1.43 7.86
CA ILE A 38 1.69 -0.67 8.82
C ILE A 38 0.84 0.28 9.65
N LEU A 39 -0.12 0.96 9.04
CA LEU A 39 -1.03 1.85 9.77
C LEU A 39 -1.86 1.10 10.82
N ASN A 40 -2.25 -0.14 10.53
CA ASN A 40 -3.08 -0.93 11.44
C ASN A 40 -2.26 -1.69 12.50
N PHE A 41 -1.09 -2.20 12.12
CA PHE A 41 -0.33 -3.15 12.95
C PHE A 41 1.03 -2.64 13.39
N GLY A 42 1.55 -1.54 12.84
CA GLY A 42 2.89 -1.02 13.09
C GLY A 42 3.19 -0.83 14.58
N GLU A 43 2.26 -0.21 15.33
CA GLU A 43 2.42 -0.04 16.78
C GLU A 43 2.53 -1.37 17.54
N GLU A 44 1.77 -2.38 17.11
CA GLU A 44 1.80 -3.71 17.71
C GLU A 44 3.08 -4.46 17.33
N ILE A 45 3.54 -4.31 16.09
CA ILE A 45 4.81 -4.87 15.63
C ILE A 45 5.95 -4.25 16.45
N ASP A 46 6.03 -2.92 16.55
CA ASP A 46 7.02 -2.21 17.35
C ASP A 46 6.99 -2.67 18.81
N ARG A 47 5.80 -2.74 19.42
CA ARG A 47 5.62 -3.25 20.79
C ARG A 47 6.21 -4.65 20.95
N VAL A 48 6.01 -5.54 19.99
CA VAL A 48 6.50 -6.92 20.04
C VAL A 48 8.02 -6.99 19.83
N PHE A 49 8.58 -6.19 18.92
CA PHE A 49 10.01 -6.15 18.65
C PHE A 49 10.83 -5.47 19.76
N GLU A 50 10.26 -4.45 20.42
CA GLU A 50 10.92 -3.70 21.47
C GLU A 50 10.81 -4.36 22.87
N ASP A 51 9.83 -5.24 23.10
CA ASP A 51 9.68 -5.94 24.39
C ASP A 51 10.87 -6.90 24.63
N GLU A 52 11.58 -6.67 25.74
CA GLU A 52 12.74 -7.49 26.12
C GLU A 52 12.41 -8.98 26.27
N LYS A 53 11.16 -9.33 26.60
CA LYS A 53 10.72 -10.73 26.72
C LYS A 53 10.66 -11.45 25.38
N ASN A 54 10.60 -10.70 24.28
CA ASN A 54 10.44 -11.23 22.93
C ASN A 54 11.75 -11.23 22.14
N LYS A 55 12.85 -10.71 22.70
CA LYS A 55 14.16 -10.59 22.02
C LYS A 55 14.68 -11.91 21.48
N ASP A 56 14.45 -13.00 22.21
CA ASP A 56 14.93 -14.34 21.84
C ASP A 56 13.89 -15.16 21.05
N LEU A 57 12.69 -14.60 20.78
CA LEU A 57 11.66 -15.28 20.00
C LEU A 57 12.00 -15.25 18.51
N SER A 58 11.67 -16.32 17.82
CA SER A 58 11.74 -16.38 16.36
C SER A 58 10.74 -15.42 15.71
N LEU A 59 10.96 -15.06 14.44
CA LEU A 59 10.03 -14.23 13.67
C LEU A 59 8.62 -14.85 13.61
N GLU A 60 8.53 -16.18 13.44
CA GLU A 60 7.25 -16.90 13.45
C GLU A 60 6.50 -16.77 14.78
N GLU A 61 7.23 -16.73 15.91
CA GLU A 61 6.64 -16.56 17.24
C GLU A 61 6.20 -15.11 17.47
N LYS A 62 7.01 -14.13 17.04
CA LYS A 62 6.64 -12.71 17.07
C LYS A 62 5.38 -12.46 16.22
N ALA A 63 5.33 -12.97 14.99
CA ALA A 63 4.19 -12.86 14.10
C ALA A 63 2.90 -13.43 14.73
N LYS A 64 2.98 -14.59 15.40
CA LYS A 64 1.82 -15.15 16.13
C LYS A 64 1.30 -14.23 17.23
N ILE A 65 2.19 -13.54 17.95
CA ILE A 65 1.79 -12.57 18.98
C ILE A 65 1.05 -11.40 18.33
N ILE A 66 1.62 -10.82 17.28
CA ILE A 66 1.04 -9.67 16.56
C ILE A 66 -0.33 -10.03 15.96
N LYS A 67 -0.44 -11.20 15.31
CA LYS A 67 -1.70 -11.71 14.75
C LYS A 67 -2.80 -11.90 15.80
N SER A 68 -2.42 -12.23 17.03
CA SER A 68 -3.33 -12.39 18.15
C SER A 68 -3.83 -11.07 18.76
N ALA A 69 -3.31 -9.92 18.30
CA ALA A 69 -3.81 -8.62 18.71
C ALA A 69 -5.30 -8.46 18.35
N PRO A 70 -6.09 -7.80 19.22
CA PRO A 70 -7.54 -7.72 19.09
C PRO A 70 -8.00 -6.72 18.01
N ILE A 71 -7.22 -6.55 16.95
CA ILE A 71 -7.59 -5.74 15.79
C ILE A 71 -8.46 -6.63 14.90
N GLY A 72 -9.74 -6.32 14.89
CA GLY A 72 -10.78 -7.04 14.15
C GLY A 72 -11.06 -6.44 12.77
N GLU A 73 -11.77 -7.20 11.95
CA GLU A 73 -12.20 -6.81 10.60
C GLU A 73 -12.91 -5.45 10.56
N GLU A 74 -13.84 -5.20 11.50
CA GLU A 74 -14.55 -3.92 11.58
C GLU A 74 -13.62 -2.72 11.82
N GLU A 75 -12.56 -2.90 12.63
CA GLU A 75 -11.58 -1.85 12.90
C GLU A 75 -10.70 -1.57 11.68
N ILE A 76 -10.30 -2.62 10.96
CA ILE A 76 -9.54 -2.52 9.72
C ILE A 76 -10.37 -1.76 8.67
N TYR A 77 -11.64 -2.12 8.45
CA TYR A 77 -12.49 -1.38 7.52
C TYR A 77 -12.75 0.06 7.95
N ALA A 78 -12.94 0.31 9.26
CA ALA A 78 -13.09 1.67 9.76
C ALA A 78 -11.84 2.52 9.48
N SER A 79 -10.65 1.93 9.64
CA SER A 79 -9.37 2.54 9.29
C SER A 79 -9.28 2.83 7.78
N LEU A 80 -9.60 1.86 6.93
CA LEU A 80 -9.59 1.99 5.47
C LEU A 80 -10.48 3.16 5.01
N MET A 81 -11.72 3.18 5.48
CA MET A 81 -12.66 4.25 5.16
C MET A 81 -12.21 5.58 5.75
N GLY A 82 -11.60 5.56 6.94
CA GLY A 82 -11.02 6.74 7.58
C GLY A 82 -9.97 7.42 6.70
N TRP A 83 -9.12 6.66 6.02
CA TRP A 83 -8.05 7.16 5.17
C TRP A 83 -8.49 7.48 3.74
N LEU A 84 -9.35 6.68 3.12
CA LEU A 84 -9.56 6.77 1.66
C LEU A 84 -10.92 7.35 1.23
N SER A 85 -11.89 7.47 2.13
CA SER A 85 -13.25 7.89 1.74
C SER A 85 -13.33 9.35 1.25
N GLU A 86 -12.61 10.26 1.90
CA GLU A 86 -12.56 11.68 1.53
C GLU A 86 -11.35 11.96 0.64
N GLU A 87 -11.44 12.95 -0.25
CA GLU A 87 -10.39 13.26 -1.24
C GLU A 87 -9.13 13.82 -0.58
N ASP A 88 -9.29 14.70 0.41
CA ASP A 88 -8.20 15.27 1.21
C ASP A 88 -7.47 14.19 2.03
N LYS A 89 -8.21 13.29 2.67
CA LYS A 89 -7.58 12.20 3.43
C LYS A 89 -6.89 11.17 2.54
N ALA A 90 -7.45 10.91 1.36
CA ALA A 90 -6.82 10.04 0.38
C ALA A 90 -5.52 10.65 -0.17
N GLN A 91 -5.48 11.97 -0.31
CA GLN A 91 -4.26 12.71 -0.64
C GLN A 91 -3.21 12.53 0.47
N ASP A 92 -3.58 12.76 1.74
CA ASP A 92 -2.68 12.56 2.89
C ASP A 92 -2.15 11.11 2.93
N PHE A 93 -3.04 10.12 2.77
CA PHE A 93 -2.66 8.71 2.69
C PHE A 93 -1.67 8.45 1.56
N ALA A 94 -1.91 9.01 0.37
CA ALA A 94 -1.07 8.80 -0.79
C ALA A 94 0.32 9.42 -0.63
N GLU A 95 0.40 10.62 -0.04
CA GLU A 95 1.66 11.28 0.30
C GLU A 95 2.45 10.44 1.30
N ASP A 96 1.84 10.08 2.43
CA ASP A 96 2.50 9.26 3.46
C ASP A 96 2.92 7.88 2.91
N CYS A 97 2.13 7.32 2.00
CA CYS A 97 2.46 6.08 1.30
C CYS A 97 3.79 6.25 0.58
N THR A 98 3.94 7.27 -0.28
CA THR A 98 5.19 7.50 -1.04
C THR A 98 6.41 7.87 -0.19
N GLU A 99 6.20 8.37 1.03
CA GLU A 99 7.28 8.61 2.00
C GLU A 99 7.67 7.35 2.78
N SER A 100 6.81 6.33 2.80
CA SER A 100 7.05 5.07 3.49
C SER A 100 8.00 4.17 2.72
N ILE A 101 8.99 3.61 3.43
CA ILE A 101 9.90 2.59 2.89
C ILE A 101 9.14 1.33 2.42
N ALA A 102 7.95 1.08 2.98
CA ALA A 102 7.12 -0.06 2.61
C ALA A 102 6.42 0.10 1.25
N PHE A 103 6.25 1.33 0.77
CA PHE A 103 5.72 1.59 -0.56
C PHE A 103 6.85 1.72 -1.56
N ASN A 104 7.19 0.60 -2.19
CA ASN A 104 8.23 0.55 -3.21
C ASN A 104 7.73 -0.28 -4.41
N PRO A 105 6.74 0.23 -5.17
CA PRO A 105 6.17 -0.48 -6.30
C PRO A 105 7.23 -0.72 -7.40
N GLU A 106 7.32 -1.94 -7.92
CA GLU A 106 8.23 -2.24 -9.03
C GLU A 106 7.56 -1.95 -10.38
N TYR A 107 7.30 -0.66 -10.63
CA TYR A 107 6.59 -0.23 -11.84
C TYR A 107 7.29 -0.70 -13.13
N PRO A 108 6.51 -1.03 -14.19
CA PRO A 108 7.07 -1.46 -15.46
C PRO A 108 8.03 -0.41 -16.06
N GLN A 109 9.17 -0.87 -16.59
CA GLN A 109 10.20 0.02 -17.14
C GLN A 109 9.67 0.99 -18.22
N VAL A 110 8.70 0.55 -19.03
CA VAL A 110 8.10 1.39 -20.07
C VAL A 110 7.36 2.60 -19.49
N LEU A 111 6.75 2.43 -18.32
CA LEU A 111 6.10 3.52 -17.57
C LEU A 111 7.16 4.46 -17.01
N LEU A 112 8.19 3.91 -16.36
CA LEU A 112 9.29 4.71 -15.80
C LEU A 112 10.00 5.56 -16.87
N ASP A 113 10.22 4.99 -18.05
CA ASP A 113 10.79 5.70 -19.20
C ASP A 113 9.86 6.83 -19.67
N LYS A 114 8.54 6.61 -19.66
CA LYS A 114 7.56 7.63 -20.02
C LYS A 114 7.46 8.75 -19.00
N LEU A 115 7.47 8.44 -17.70
CA LEU A 115 7.50 9.43 -16.62
C LEU A 115 8.73 10.33 -16.76
N LYS A 116 9.89 9.73 -17.04
CA LYS A 116 11.13 10.46 -17.29
C LYS A 116 11.06 11.34 -18.55
N GLU A 117 10.47 10.88 -19.64
CA GLU A 117 10.25 11.68 -20.86
C GLU A 117 9.37 12.90 -20.57
N LEU A 118 8.34 12.73 -19.73
CA LEU A 118 7.40 13.77 -19.35
C LEU A 118 7.89 14.65 -18.19
N GLU A 119 9.07 14.38 -17.64
CA GLU A 119 9.62 15.04 -16.45
C GLU A 119 8.66 14.99 -15.25
N ILE A 120 8.05 13.82 -15.04
CA ILE A 120 7.18 13.52 -13.90
C ILE A 120 7.99 12.72 -12.88
N GLU A 121 7.97 13.14 -11.62
CA GLU A 121 8.57 12.38 -10.52
C GLU A 121 7.69 11.15 -10.20
N GLU A 122 8.32 10.02 -9.88
CA GLU A 122 7.60 8.78 -9.60
C GLU A 122 6.64 8.92 -8.42
N ALA A 123 7.06 9.60 -7.35
CA ALA A 123 6.20 9.89 -6.20
C ALA A 123 4.96 10.73 -6.58
N ASP A 124 5.17 11.80 -7.35
CA ASP A 124 4.07 12.63 -7.90
C ASP A 124 3.08 11.77 -8.69
N PHE A 125 3.58 10.85 -9.52
CA PHE A 125 2.75 9.93 -10.28
C PHE A 125 1.97 8.97 -9.37
N SER A 126 2.65 8.31 -8.42
CA SER A 126 2.04 7.38 -7.48
C SER A 126 0.95 8.06 -6.64
N ILE A 127 1.18 9.28 -6.15
CA ILE A 127 0.19 10.03 -5.37
C ILE A 127 -1.09 10.22 -6.19
N ASN A 128 -0.97 10.72 -7.42
CA ASN A 128 -2.12 10.94 -8.29
C ASN A 128 -2.83 9.62 -8.65
N LEU A 129 -2.06 8.55 -8.86
CA LEU A 129 -2.62 7.24 -9.17
C LEU A 129 -3.40 6.69 -7.98
N ILE A 130 -2.85 6.73 -6.76
CA ILE A 130 -3.54 6.29 -5.52
C ILE A 130 -4.85 7.04 -5.34
N VAL A 131 -4.84 8.38 -5.44
CA VAL A 131 -6.05 9.20 -5.27
C VAL A 131 -7.09 8.87 -6.33
N THR A 132 -6.67 8.62 -7.57
CA THR A 132 -7.57 8.24 -8.68
C THR A 132 -8.15 6.83 -8.49
N PHE A 133 -7.38 5.91 -7.90
CA PHE A 133 -7.75 4.49 -7.75
C PHE A 133 -8.32 4.13 -6.37
N LYS A 134 -8.46 5.10 -5.46
CA LYS A 134 -8.87 4.87 -4.08
C LYS A 134 -10.19 4.12 -3.95
N ASP A 135 -11.16 4.42 -4.81
CA ASP A 135 -12.49 3.80 -4.76
C ASP A 135 -12.42 2.34 -5.22
N GLN A 136 -11.63 2.03 -6.24
CA GLN A 136 -11.36 0.66 -6.67
C GLN A 136 -10.60 -0.13 -5.60
N PHE A 137 -9.63 0.50 -4.92
CA PHE A 137 -8.92 -0.14 -3.82
C PHE A 137 -9.85 -0.46 -2.65
N ILE A 138 -10.74 0.48 -2.27
CA ILE A 138 -11.77 0.21 -1.26
C ILE A 138 -12.67 -0.96 -1.69
N ASP A 139 -13.16 -0.93 -2.92
CA ASP A 139 -14.05 -1.98 -3.45
C ASP A 139 -13.39 -3.36 -3.41
N PHE A 140 -12.16 -3.45 -3.92
CA PHE A 140 -11.35 -4.67 -3.87
C PHE A 140 -11.14 -5.15 -2.43
N PHE A 141 -10.75 -4.27 -1.52
CA PHE A 141 -10.42 -4.64 -0.15
C PHE A 141 -11.65 -5.06 0.66
N VAL A 142 -12.82 -4.49 0.39
CA VAL A 142 -14.07 -4.81 1.10
C VAL A 142 -14.78 -6.02 0.53
N ASN A 143 -14.74 -6.21 -0.80
CA ASN A 143 -15.55 -7.23 -1.47
C ASN A 143 -14.76 -8.47 -1.90
N ASP A 144 -13.46 -8.33 -2.18
CA ASP A 144 -12.66 -9.40 -2.81
C ASP A 144 -11.59 -9.99 -1.88
N ILE A 145 -11.19 -9.27 -0.82
CA ILE A 145 -10.19 -9.75 0.15
C ILE A 145 -10.84 -10.50 1.32
N ASP A 146 -10.29 -11.67 1.65
CA ASP A 146 -10.47 -12.28 2.97
C ASP A 146 -9.52 -11.59 3.96
N ILE A 147 -10.08 -10.79 4.86
CA ILE A 147 -9.30 -9.98 5.81
C ILE A 147 -8.48 -10.82 6.79
N GLU A 148 -8.96 -12.01 7.15
CA GLU A 148 -8.22 -12.89 8.05
C GLU A 148 -7.02 -13.49 7.33
N GLU A 149 -7.19 -13.92 6.08
CA GLU A 149 -6.07 -14.38 5.23
C GLU A 149 -5.07 -13.25 4.97
N TRP A 150 -5.56 -12.08 4.54
CA TRP A 150 -4.73 -10.89 4.32
C TRP A 150 -3.93 -10.50 5.56
N LYS A 151 -4.59 -10.40 6.73
CA LYS A 151 -3.93 -10.08 8.00
C LYS A 151 -2.83 -11.08 8.31
N ASN A 152 -3.09 -12.36 8.11
CA ASN A 152 -2.11 -13.41 8.38
C ASN A 152 -0.89 -13.30 7.45
N ASP A 153 -1.11 -13.15 6.15
CA ASP A 153 -0.04 -13.12 5.17
C ASP A 153 0.78 -11.83 5.27
N ILE A 154 0.11 -10.69 5.45
CA ILE A 154 0.79 -9.39 5.45
C ILE A 154 1.60 -9.17 6.72
N ILE A 155 1.15 -9.66 7.88
CA ILE A 155 1.94 -9.62 9.11
C ILE A 155 3.19 -10.50 8.98
N ASP A 156 3.08 -11.69 8.37
CA ASP A 156 4.26 -12.54 8.14
C ASP A 156 5.27 -11.83 7.23
N ALA A 157 4.80 -11.14 6.19
CA ALA A 157 5.65 -10.35 5.32
C ALA A 157 6.32 -9.17 6.06
N LEU A 158 5.56 -8.39 6.82
CA LEU A 158 6.06 -7.22 7.55
C LEU A 158 7.08 -7.60 8.63
N VAL A 159 6.85 -8.67 9.38
CA VAL A 159 7.76 -9.11 10.44
C VAL A 159 9.13 -9.50 9.87
N VAL A 160 9.19 -10.01 8.64
CA VAL A 160 10.46 -10.35 7.98
C VAL A 160 11.27 -9.11 7.59
N SER A 161 10.60 -7.99 7.28
CA SER A 161 11.23 -6.75 6.83
C SER A 161 11.36 -5.67 7.91
N TRP A 162 10.96 -5.94 9.16
CA TRP A 162 10.88 -4.93 10.24
C TRP A 162 12.22 -4.60 10.94
N GLU A 163 13.28 -5.39 10.73
CA GLU A 163 14.60 -5.18 11.36
C GLU A 163 15.58 -4.32 10.55
#